data_AF-A0A7Y5QHP7-F1
#
_entry.id   AF-A0A7Y5QHP7-F1
#
_cell.length_a   1.000
_cell.length_b   1.000
_cell.length_c   1.000
_cell.angle_alpha   90.00
_cell.angle_beta   90.00
_cell.angle_gamma   90.00
#
_symmetry.space_group_name_H-M   'P 1'
#
loop_
_entity.id
_entity.type
_entity.pdbx_description
1 polymer ?
#
loop_
_entity_poly.entity_id
_entity_poly.type
_entity_poly.pdbx_seq_one_letter_code
_entity_poly.pdbx_strand_id
1 'polypeptide(L)'
;MRRASLFIAAVCAFLLLSAAHFQGSAAQVAESCPAFVANALNTVGNNCGGLERNNACYGYNTVEAEFLAALSELRFQHPADRADLASLARITTSPMQTPLNEWGIALMSVQANLPDALPGQNVVFMLLGDSEIENAVAPDDTEHTPMQAFYFRTSAAGTECLGAPDSLIVQGPRGLKVDITANGADIRIGSTIALRSVTPTDEIKARLQDEFALEDEIVSLMEVTTLDGEAILNPDTPQEQHVPAGSRAYRCLTTPDDLGMDGAANDNTVLEGCPWTAIEEMENSEIAAFDLLEDTLLNYPIELPYEFDATPTETVAPEATPVSPTWQPPTETPTPTFTFTTTFTPLPTSTLTPSHTFTPLPTDTLMPSHTPLPTNTPLPTETLPPPTETPLYSPETIEPTEPTIRH
;
A
#
# COMPACT_ATOMS: atom_id res chain seq x y z
N MET A 1 -31.45 54.74 36.21
CA MET A 1 -30.60 53.69 36.79
C MET A 1 -31.16 52.27 36.65
N ARG A 2 -32.46 52.00 36.89
CA ARG A 2 -33.05 50.64 36.73
C ARG A 2 -33.01 50.00 35.33
N ARG A 3 -32.99 50.78 34.24
CA ARG A 3 -32.97 50.24 32.85
C ARG A 3 -31.57 49.82 32.36
N ALA A 4 -30.51 50.38 32.94
CA ALA A 4 -29.13 50.02 32.58
C ALA A 4 -28.71 48.69 33.23
N SER A 5 -29.19 48.39 34.44
CA SER A 5 -28.88 47.14 35.14
C SER A 5 -29.54 45.89 34.51
N LEU A 6 -30.70 46.04 33.85
CA LEU A 6 -31.34 44.92 33.14
C LEU A 6 -30.63 44.56 31.82
N PHE A 7 -30.07 45.55 31.12
CA PHE A 7 -29.31 45.30 29.88
C PHE A 7 -27.97 44.60 30.15
N ILE A 8 -27.27 44.99 31.23
CA ILE A 8 -26.00 44.35 31.61
C ILE A 8 -26.24 42.89 32.06
N ALA A 9 -27.31 42.63 32.81
CA ALA A 9 -27.65 41.27 33.23
C ALA A 9 -28.03 40.36 32.04
N ALA A 10 -28.76 40.88 31.06
CA ALA A 10 -29.14 40.12 29.85
C ALA A 10 -27.92 39.82 28.95
N VAL A 11 -26.99 40.77 28.81
CA VAL A 11 -25.76 40.58 28.02
C VAL A 11 -24.80 39.59 28.72
N CYS A 12 -24.68 39.64 30.04
CA CYS A 12 -23.91 38.64 30.79
C CYS A 12 -24.54 37.25 30.76
N ALA A 13 -25.88 37.13 30.81
CA ALA A 13 -26.56 35.85 30.66
C ALA A 13 -26.40 35.26 29.26
N PHE A 14 -26.36 36.09 28.21
CA PHE A 14 -26.12 35.64 26.84
C PHE A 14 -24.66 35.27 26.59
N LEU A 15 -23.70 35.98 27.20
CA LEU A 15 -22.26 35.65 27.16
C LEU A 15 -21.90 34.41 27.97
N LEU A 16 -22.66 34.07 29.02
CA LEU A 16 -22.47 32.83 29.77
C LEU A 16 -23.14 31.62 29.09
N LEU A 17 -24.15 31.82 28.23
CA LEU A 17 -24.82 30.74 27.49
C LEU A 17 -24.07 30.30 26.21
N SER A 18 -23.22 31.16 25.64
CA SER A 18 -22.39 30.82 24.47
C SER A 18 -21.09 30.08 24.81
N ALA A 19 -20.69 30.00 26.09
CA ALA A 19 -19.48 29.28 26.51
C ALA A 19 -19.68 27.76 26.65
N ALA A 20 -20.91 27.24 26.50
CA ALA A 20 -21.23 25.84 26.76
C ALA A 20 -21.26 24.91 25.53
N HIS A 21 -20.91 25.38 24.33
CA HIS A 21 -21.11 24.61 23.07
C HIS A 21 -19.84 24.26 22.28
N PHE A 22 -18.64 24.48 22.82
CA PHE A 22 -17.39 23.97 22.22
C PHE A 22 -16.86 22.78 23.02
N GLN A 23 -17.59 21.67 22.97
CA GLN A 23 -17.04 20.36 23.29
C GLN A 23 -16.51 19.75 21.99
N GLY A 24 -15.32 20.19 21.56
CA GLY A 24 -14.56 19.47 20.55
C GLY A 24 -14.18 18.11 21.13
N SER A 25 -14.89 17.07 20.70
CA SER A 25 -14.69 15.72 21.19
C SER A 25 -13.53 15.09 20.43
N ALA A 26 -12.38 14.89 21.09
CA ALA A 26 -11.24 14.12 20.54
C ALA A 26 -11.63 12.69 20.09
N ALA A 27 -12.80 12.21 20.51
CA ALA A 27 -13.36 10.92 20.12
C ALA A 27 -13.86 10.83 18.66
N GLN A 28 -14.15 11.95 17.96
CA GLN A 28 -14.67 11.89 16.59
C GLN A 28 -13.59 11.67 15.52
N VAL A 29 -12.32 11.97 15.80
CA VAL A 29 -11.21 11.80 14.84
C VAL A 29 -10.77 10.33 14.78
N ALA A 30 -10.74 9.64 15.92
CA ALA A 30 -10.34 8.24 16.01
C ALA A 30 -11.29 7.27 15.28
N GLU A 31 -12.61 7.56 15.29
CA GLU A 31 -13.61 6.69 14.64
C GLU A 31 -13.70 6.92 13.12
N SER A 32 -13.23 8.06 12.62
CA SER A 32 -13.21 8.37 11.18
C SER A 32 -12.04 7.73 10.41
N CYS A 33 -10.95 7.39 11.10
CA CYS A 33 -9.73 6.87 10.48
C CYS A 33 -9.96 5.51 9.78
N PRO A 34 -10.50 4.46 10.42
CA PRO A 34 -10.72 3.18 9.74
C PRO A 34 -11.64 3.28 8.52
N ALA A 35 -12.71 4.08 8.62
CA ALA A 35 -13.63 4.28 7.49
C ALA A 35 -12.99 5.04 6.33
N PHE A 36 -12.15 6.04 6.63
CA PHE A 36 -11.40 6.78 5.62
C PHE A 36 -10.41 5.87 4.89
N VAL A 37 -9.62 5.10 5.64
CA VAL A 37 -8.63 4.17 5.08
C VAL A 37 -9.31 3.11 4.21
N ALA A 38 -10.38 2.49 4.69
CA ALA A 38 -11.13 1.50 3.91
C ALA A 38 -11.68 2.10 2.59
N ASN A 39 -12.20 3.34 2.63
CA ASN A 39 -12.67 4.02 1.42
C ASN A 39 -11.53 4.34 0.44
N ALA A 40 -10.37 4.79 0.96
CA ALA A 40 -9.21 5.10 0.14
C ALA A 40 -8.66 3.83 -0.55
N LEU A 41 -8.48 2.73 0.19
CA LEU A 41 -8.02 1.45 -0.37
C LEU A 41 -9.01 0.87 -1.38
N ASN A 42 -10.33 1.00 -1.15
CA ASN A 42 -11.33 0.64 -2.16
C ASN A 42 -11.20 1.49 -3.44
N THR A 43 -10.94 2.79 -3.28
CA THR A 43 -10.73 3.71 -4.41
C THR A 43 -9.48 3.36 -5.21
N VAL A 44 -8.38 2.98 -4.54
CA VAL A 44 -7.17 2.45 -5.19
C VAL A 44 -7.51 1.21 -6.02
N GLY A 45 -8.32 0.30 -5.48
CA GLY A 45 -8.81 -0.88 -6.22
C GLY A 45 -9.50 -0.52 -7.54
N ASN A 46 -10.33 0.53 -7.54
CA ASN A 46 -11.03 1.00 -8.74
C ASN A 46 -10.08 1.70 -9.73
N ASN A 47 -9.12 2.48 -9.24
CA ASN A 47 -8.20 3.26 -10.06
C ASN A 47 -7.09 2.40 -10.69
N CYS A 48 -6.52 1.50 -9.89
CA CYS A 48 -5.35 0.70 -10.25
C CYS A 48 -5.66 -0.77 -10.58
N GLY A 49 -6.95 -1.14 -10.61
CA GLY A 49 -7.38 -2.47 -11.04
C GLY A 49 -6.83 -2.84 -12.42
N GLY A 50 -6.29 -4.05 -12.56
CA GLY A 50 -5.70 -4.54 -13.80
C GLY A 50 -4.46 -3.73 -14.22
N LEU A 51 -3.63 -3.32 -13.27
CA LEU A 51 -2.34 -2.71 -13.54
C LEU A 51 -1.48 -3.67 -14.38
N GLU A 52 -0.90 -3.15 -15.46
CA GLU A 52 -0.02 -3.93 -16.32
C GLU A 52 1.34 -4.14 -15.65
N ARG A 53 2.10 -5.12 -16.14
CA ARG A 53 3.49 -5.33 -15.68
C ARG A 53 4.34 -4.07 -15.91
N ASN A 54 5.30 -3.86 -15.03
CA ASN A 54 6.24 -2.75 -15.06
C ASN A 54 5.57 -1.38 -15.22
N ASN A 55 4.41 -1.21 -14.57
CA ASN A 55 3.72 0.07 -14.51
C ASN A 55 3.52 0.51 -13.06
N ALA A 56 3.59 1.83 -12.84
CA ALA A 56 3.08 2.52 -11.68
C ALA A 56 1.67 3.05 -11.96
N CYS A 57 0.87 3.19 -10.91
CA CYS A 57 -0.46 3.75 -10.92
C CYS A 57 -0.62 4.75 -9.77
N TYR A 58 -1.17 5.91 -10.10
CA TYR A 58 -1.63 6.88 -9.12
C TYR A 58 -2.88 6.31 -8.45
N GLY A 59 -2.77 5.84 -7.21
CA GLY A 59 -3.84 5.13 -6.50
C GLY A 59 -4.85 6.06 -5.84
N TYR A 60 -4.39 6.85 -4.89
CA TYR A 60 -5.20 7.76 -4.09
C TYR A 60 -4.43 9.05 -3.83
N ASN A 61 -5.16 10.15 -3.62
CA ASN A 61 -4.70 11.54 -3.72
C ASN A 61 -3.26 11.85 -3.24
N THR A 62 -2.67 12.88 -3.82
CA THR A 62 -1.39 13.47 -3.38
C THR A 62 -0.18 12.54 -3.62
N VAL A 63 -0.11 12.00 -4.85
CA VAL A 63 1.07 11.28 -5.38
C VAL A 63 1.81 12.19 -6.37
N GLU A 64 3.13 12.23 -6.24
CA GLU A 64 4.03 12.93 -7.15
C GLU A 64 5.01 11.93 -7.76
N ALA A 65 5.37 12.13 -9.03
CA ALA A 65 6.29 11.26 -9.75
C ALA A 65 7.27 12.08 -10.59
N GLU A 66 8.53 11.67 -10.57
CA GLU A 66 9.61 12.21 -11.38
C GLU A 66 10.09 11.17 -12.39
N PHE A 67 10.43 11.62 -13.59
CA PHE A 67 10.77 10.77 -14.72
C PHE A 67 12.15 11.11 -15.26
N LEU A 68 12.86 10.09 -15.75
CA LEU A 68 14.24 10.20 -16.25
C LEU A 68 14.39 11.13 -17.45
N ALA A 69 13.32 11.34 -18.20
CA ALA A 69 13.25 12.29 -19.28
C ALA A 69 11.99 13.15 -19.12
N ALA A 70 12.08 14.42 -19.52
CA ALA A 70 10.93 15.31 -19.56
C ALA A 70 9.86 14.73 -20.51
N LEU A 71 8.85 14.07 -19.94
CA LEU A 71 7.71 13.56 -20.69
C LEU A 71 6.93 14.77 -21.23
N SER A 72 6.72 14.81 -22.55
CA SER A 72 6.07 15.94 -23.22
C SER A 72 4.59 16.11 -22.84
N GLU A 73 4.00 15.13 -22.16
CA GLU A 73 2.69 15.24 -21.53
C GLU A 73 2.78 14.73 -20.09
N LEU A 74 2.32 15.55 -19.14
CA LEU A 74 2.23 15.18 -17.73
C LEU A 74 1.23 14.04 -17.60
N ARG A 75 1.73 12.81 -17.41
CA ARG A 75 0.95 11.56 -17.43
C ARG A 75 0.69 10.97 -16.04
N PHE A 76 0.97 11.71 -14.97
CA PHE A 76 0.90 11.20 -13.60
C PHE A 76 0.54 12.32 -12.60
N GLN A 77 -0.70 12.83 -12.70
CA GLN A 77 -1.20 13.94 -11.89
C GLN A 77 -2.54 13.65 -11.23
N HIS A 78 -3.28 12.66 -11.72
CA HIS A 78 -4.63 12.33 -11.25
C HIS A 78 -4.74 10.85 -10.92
N PRO A 79 -5.63 10.46 -10.00
CA PRO A 79 -5.90 9.05 -9.75
C PRO A 79 -6.26 8.28 -11.03
N ALA A 80 -5.79 7.03 -11.11
CA ALA A 80 -5.82 6.13 -12.27
C ALA A 80 -4.85 6.45 -13.41
N ASP A 81 -4.08 7.55 -13.31
CA ASP A 81 -2.94 7.76 -14.21
C ASP A 81 -1.91 6.62 -14.06
N ARG A 82 -1.29 6.23 -15.18
CA ARG A 82 -0.32 5.14 -15.25
C ARG A 82 0.96 5.58 -15.96
N ALA A 83 2.08 5.05 -15.50
CA ALA A 83 3.37 5.29 -16.13
C ALA A 83 4.27 4.05 -16.11
N ASP A 84 5.13 3.94 -17.11
CA ASP A 84 6.11 2.86 -17.23
C ASP A 84 7.22 3.03 -16.18
N LEU A 85 7.51 1.96 -15.42
CA LEU A 85 8.57 1.95 -14.42
C LEU A 85 9.96 2.17 -15.03
N ALA A 86 10.19 1.78 -16.28
CA ALA A 86 11.46 2.04 -16.98
C ALA A 86 11.72 3.54 -17.20
N SER A 87 10.69 4.38 -17.12
CA SER A 87 10.80 5.83 -17.24
C SER A 87 10.75 6.57 -15.89
N LEU A 88 10.30 5.88 -14.84
CA LEU A 88 10.10 6.43 -13.51
C LEU A 88 11.43 6.50 -12.76
N ALA A 89 11.81 7.70 -12.34
CA ALA A 89 12.98 7.94 -11.50
C ALA A 89 12.60 7.82 -10.02
N ARG A 90 11.55 8.54 -9.62
CA ARG A 90 11.11 8.66 -8.22
C ARG A 90 9.61 8.77 -8.14
N ILE A 91 9.02 8.21 -7.10
CA ILE A 91 7.61 8.37 -6.76
C ILE A 91 7.47 8.64 -5.27
N THR A 92 6.64 9.63 -4.94
CA THR A 92 6.44 10.09 -3.57
C THR A 92 4.95 10.19 -3.28
N THR A 93 4.59 9.85 -2.05
CA THR A 93 3.23 9.84 -1.52
C THR A 93 3.18 10.72 -0.27
N SER A 94 2.02 11.30 0.04
CA SER A 94 1.86 12.23 1.17
C SER A 94 1.32 11.56 2.44
N PRO A 95 1.65 12.07 3.65
CA PRO A 95 1.19 11.49 4.90
C PRO A 95 -0.33 11.55 5.05
N MET A 96 -0.86 10.69 5.93
CA MET A 96 -2.26 10.75 6.35
C MET A 96 -2.55 12.05 7.12
N GLN A 97 -3.45 12.87 6.60
CA GLN A 97 -3.98 14.06 7.25
C GLN A 97 -5.51 14.05 7.22
N THR A 98 -6.11 13.43 8.24
CA THR A 98 -7.57 13.31 8.40
C THR A 98 -8.32 14.65 8.26
N PRO A 99 -7.86 15.78 8.82
CA PRO A 99 -8.57 17.05 8.66
C PRO A 99 -8.60 17.59 7.22
N LEU A 100 -7.61 17.21 6.40
CA LEU A 100 -7.48 17.64 5.01
C LEU A 100 -8.00 16.58 4.01
N ASN A 101 -8.35 15.38 4.49
CA ASN A 101 -8.67 14.21 3.67
C ASN A 101 -7.53 13.84 2.70
N GLU A 102 -6.27 14.07 3.09
CA GLU A 102 -5.08 13.76 2.28
C GLU A 102 -4.45 12.45 2.76
N TRP A 103 -4.17 11.53 1.85
CA TRP A 103 -3.38 10.33 2.12
C TRP A 103 -2.83 9.75 0.82
N GLY A 104 -1.52 9.84 0.61
CA GLY A 104 -0.87 9.32 -0.57
C GLY A 104 -0.94 7.80 -0.65
N ILE A 105 -1.43 7.29 -1.78
CA ILE A 105 -1.30 5.87 -2.11
C ILE A 105 -0.93 5.70 -3.58
N ALA A 106 0.16 4.98 -3.82
CA ALA A 106 0.58 4.58 -5.16
C ALA A 106 0.74 3.06 -5.24
N LEU A 107 0.46 2.50 -6.42
CA LEU A 107 0.61 1.07 -6.67
C LEU A 107 1.58 0.85 -7.83
N MET A 108 2.49 -0.11 -7.71
CA MET A 108 3.35 -0.53 -8.80
C MET A 108 3.29 -2.03 -8.97
N SER A 109 3.31 -2.48 -10.22
CA SER A 109 3.43 -3.88 -10.59
C SER A 109 4.83 -4.11 -11.15
N VAL A 110 5.74 -4.64 -10.33
CA VAL A 110 7.17 -4.81 -10.64
C VAL A 110 7.46 -6.25 -11.07
N GLN A 111 8.35 -6.46 -12.03
CA GLN A 111 8.80 -7.79 -12.47
C GLN A 111 10.10 -8.26 -11.80
N ALA A 112 10.36 -7.85 -10.55
CA ALA A 112 11.60 -8.14 -9.84
C ALA A 112 12.01 -9.61 -9.98
N ASN A 113 13.14 -9.86 -10.65
CA ASN A 113 13.72 -11.18 -11.00
C ASN A 113 12.77 -12.30 -11.49
N LEU A 114 11.56 -11.97 -11.95
CA LEU A 114 10.56 -12.94 -12.41
C LEU A 114 10.70 -13.23 -13.91
N PRO A 115 10.69 -14.51 -14.35
CA PRO A 115 10.75 -14.85 -15.77
C PRO A 115 9.57 -14.28 -16.58
N ASP A 116 9.84 -13.82 -17.81
CA ASP A 116 8.82 -13.28 -18.75
C ASP A 116 7.71 -14.27 -19.11
N ALA A 117 7.97 -15.58 -18.97
CA ALA A 117 7.08 -16.65 -19.43
C ALA A 117 5.87 -16.92 -18.50
N LEU A 118 5.77 -16.25 -17.35
CA LEU A 118 4.70 -16.48 -16.38
C LEU A 118 3.60 -15.42 -16.55
N PRO A 119 2.50 -15.64 -17.29
CA PRO A 119 1.46 -14.62 -17.43
C PRO A 119 0.78 -14.34 -16.07
N GLY A 120 0.57 -13.04 -15.76
CA GLY A 120 -0.21 -12.60 -14.60
C GLY A 120 0.48 -12.68 -13.23
N GLN A 121 1.81 -12.77 -13.16
CA GLN A 121 2.58 -12.80 -11.91
C GLN A 121 3.55 -11.63 -11.80
N ASN A 122 3.29 -10.69 -10.90
CA ASN A 122 4.15 -9.56 -10.62
C ASN A 122 4.37 -9.43 -9.11
N VAL A 123 5.36 -8.65 -8.73
CA VAL A 123 5.46 -8.12 -7.37
C VAL A 123 4.61 -6.86 -7.30
N VAL A 124 3.81 -6.73 -6.26
CA VAL A 124 3.04 -5.51 -5.99
C VAL A 124 3.83 -4.68 -4.99
N PHE A 125 4.13 -3.44 -5.33
CA PHE A 125 4.62 -2.44 -4.39
C PHE A 125 3.48 -1.47 -4.13
N MET A 126 3.12 -1.28 -2.87
CA MET A 126 2.11 -0.31 -2.46
C MET A 126 2.74 0.68 -1.50
N LEU A 127 2.86 1.93 -1.93
CA LEU A 127 3.33 3.03 -1.10
C LEU A 127 2.12 3.58 -0.35
N LEU A 128 2.24 3.68 0.97
CA LEU A 128 1.21 4.19 1.85
C LEU A 128 1.76 5.38 2.64
N GLY A 129 0.99 6.46 2.70
CA GLY A 129 1.34 7.62 3.52
C GLY A 129 2.54 8.38 2.98
N ASP A 130 3.35 8.93 3.86
CA ASP A 130 4.59 9.64 3.51
C ASP A 130 5.70 8.62 3.20
N SER A 131 5.61 8.07 1.99
CA SER A 131 6.54 7.09 1.45
C SER A 131 7.12 7.58 0.13
N GLU A 132 8.39 7.28 -0.07
CA GLU A 132 9.15 7.61 -1.26
C GLU A 132 9.91 6.38 -1.74
N ILE A 133 9.92 6.17 -3.05
CA ILE A 133 10.79 5.18 -3.67
C ILE A 133 11.47 5.81 -4.87
N GLU A 134 12.75 5.53 -4.98
CA GLU A 134 13.62 5.95 -6.06
C GLU A 134 14.28 4.73 -6.71
N ASN A 135 14.29 4.71 -8.04
CA ASN A 135 14.84 3.62 -8.82
C ASN A 135 16.38 3.59 -8.71
N ALA A 136 16.94 2.47 -8.25
CA ALA A 136 18.39 2.28 -8.19
C ALA A 136 18.93 1.45 -9.37
N VAL A 137 18.08 1.08 -10.35
CA VAL A 137 18.48 0.32 -11.54
C VAL A 137 18.70 1.28 -12.71
N ALA A 138 19.97 1.48 -13.08
CA ALA A 138 20.39 2.37 -14.18
C ALA A 138 19.68 2.02 -15.51
N PRO A 139 19.37 3.00 -16.39
CA PRO A 139 18.64 2.75 -17.63
C PRO A 139 19.36 1.84 -18.64
N ASP A 140 20.68 1.71 -18.52
CA ASP A 140 21.53 0.83 -19.32
C ASP A 140 21.87 -0.50 -18.62
N ASP A 141 21.34 -0.74 -17.42
CA ASP A 141 21.40 -2.03 -16.75
C ASP A 141 20.49 -3.03 -17.50
N THR A 142 21.08 -4.17 -17.86
CA THR A 142 20.38 -5.26 -18.57
C THR A 142 20.26 -6.53 -17.73
N GLU A 143 20.82 -6.52 -16.52
CA GLU A 143 20.81 -7.63 -15.57
C GLU A 143 19.59 -7.54 -14.64
N HIS A 144 19.07 -6.33 -14.41
CA HIS A 144 17.94 -6.07 -13.52
C HIS A 144 16.73 -5.51 -14.27
N THR A 145 15.53 -5.85 -13.79
CA THR A 145 14.30 -5.17 -14.23
C THR A 145 14.16 -3.82 -13.50
N PRO A 146 13.49 -2.81 -14.08
CA PRO A 146 13.23 -1.55 -13.39
C PRO A 146 12.62 -1.76 -12.01
N MET A 147 13.08 -0.99 -11.01
CA MET A 147 12.61 -1.07 -9.61
C MET A 147 12.86 -2.42 -8.91
N GLN A 148 13.69 -3.31 -9.47
CA GLN A 148 14.17 -4.50 -8.74
C GLN A 148 15.13 -4.10 -7.61
N ALA A 149 15.91 -3.04 -7.83
CA ALA A 149 16.68 -2.35 -6.81
C ALA A 149 16.16 -0.91 -6.65
N PHE A 150 16.05 -0.44 -5.41
CA PHE A 150 15.52 0.88 -5.12
C PHE A 150 16.01 1.41 -3.77
N TYR A 151 16.03 2.73 -3.63
CA TYR A 151 16.09 3.41 -2.35
C TYR A 151 14.66 3.72 -1.93
N PHE A 152 14.29 3.39 -0.70
CA PHE A 152 13.02 3.85 -0.15
C PHE A 152 13.23 4.63 1.14
N ARG A 153 12.26 5.47 1.43
CA ARG A 153 12.14 6.22 2.67
C ARG A 153 10.69 6.25 3.07
N THR A 154 10.46 6.27 4.37
CA THR A 154 9.16 6.57 4.95
C THR A 154 9.37 7.60 6.03
N SER A 155 8.34 8.39 6.32
CA SER A 155 8.41 9.26 7.49
C SER A 155 8.54 8.41 8.76
N ALA A 156 9.38 8.87 9.67
CA ALA A 156 9.45 8.35 11.03
C ALA A 156 8.41 9.02 11.96
N ALA A 157 7.64 9.98 11.44
CA ALA A 157 6.61 10.64 12.21
C ALA A 157 5.41 9.69 12.32
N GLY A 158 5.12 9.23 13.53
CA GLY A 158 3.93 8.41 13.76
C GLY A 158 2.68 9.11 13.23
N THR A 159 1.83 8.38 12.52
CA THR A 159 0.57 8.89 12.02
C THR A 159 -0.47 8.89 13.15
N GLU A 160 -1.36 9.88 13.18
CA GLU A 160 -2.46 9.89 14.18
C GLU A 160 -3.49 8.76 13.93
N CYS A 161 -3.40 8.11 12.76
CA CYS A 161 -4.29 7.07 12.28
C CYS A 161 -3.54 5.74 12.19
N LEU A 162 -3.66 4.91 13.24
CA LEU A 162 -2.93 3.63 13.35
C LEU A 162 -3.14 2.67 12.18
N GLY A 163 -4.29 2.74 11.48
CA GLY A 163 -4.58 1.94 10.29
C GLY A 163 -4.03 2.51 8.98
N ALA A 164 -3.26 3.60 9.03
CA ALA A 164 -2.59 4.22 7.89
C ALA A 164 -1.11 4.47 8.21
N PRO A 165 -0.29 3.41 8.34
CA PRO A 165 1.13 3.57 8.55
C PRO A 165 1.81 4.11 7.29
N ASP A 166 2.81 4.97 7.48
CA ASP A 166 3.78 5.28 6.43
C ASP A 166 4.64 4.02 6.20
N SER A 167 4.43 3.37 5.05
CA SER A 167 5.03 2.08 4.76
C SER A 167 5.04 1.76 3.27
N LEU A 168 6.03 0.95 2.87
CA LEU A 168 6.05 0.29 1.58
C LEU A 168 5.67 -1.18 1.77
N ILE A 169 4.51 -1.58 1.25
CA ILE A 169 4.11 -2.98 1.21
C ILE A 169 4.64 -3.62 -0.06
N VAL A 170 5.34 -4.74 0.08
CA VAL A 170 5.87 -5.51 -1.06
C VAL A 170 5.29 -6.92 -1.00
N GLN A 171 4.57 -7.32 -2.05
CA GLN A 171 4.00 -8.66 -2.15
C GLN A 171 4.44 -9.37 -3.43
N GLY A 172 5.12 -10.51 -3.27
CA GLY A 172 5.45 -11.43 -4.35
C GLY A 172 4.27 -12.29 -4.83
N PRO A 173 4.36 -12.93 -6.00
CA PRO A 173 3.33 -13.85 -6.48
C PRO A 173 3.29 -15.13 -5.64
N ARG A 174 2.10 -15.74 -5.56
CA ARG A 174 1.87 -16.91 -4.70
C ARG A 174 2.75 -18.09 -5.11
N GLY A 175 3.48 -18.63 -4.14
CA GLY A 175 4.27 -19.86 -4.32
C GLY A 175 5.59 -19.66 -5.07
N LEU A 176 6.01 -18.42 -5.32
CA LEU A 176 7.34 -18.08 -5.80
C LEU A 176 8.06 -17.20 -4.78
N LYS A 177 9.38 -17.26 -4.81
CA LYS A 177 10.25 -16.33 -4.09
C LYS A 177 10.80 -15.31 -5.07
N VAL A 178 10.84 -14.06 -4.66
CA VAL A 178 11.32 -12.94 -5.48
C VAL A 178 12.40 -12.21 -4.72
N ASP A 179 13.48 -11.85 -5.41
CA ASP A 179 14.59 -11.10 -4.84
C ASP A 179 14.46 -9.63 -5.22
N ILE A 180 14.57 -8.77 -4.22
CA ILE A 180 14.65 -7.32 -4.36
C ILE A 180 15.88 -6.81 -3.62
N THR A 181 16.36 -5.63 -4.01
CA THR A 181 17.41 -4.91 -3.29
C THR A 181 16.86 -3.58 -2.79
N ALA A 182 16.63 -3.46 -1.47
CA ALA A 182 16.10 -2.26 -0.85
C ALA A 182 17.20 -1.54 -0.06
N ASN A 183 17.51 -0.30 -0.42
CA ASN A 183 18.57 0.50 0.20
C ASN A 183 19.93 -0.22 0.22
N GLY A 184 20.19 -1.07 -0.78
CA GLY A 184 21.40 -1.89 -0.87
C GLY A 184 21.35 -3.21 -0.09
N ALA A 185 20.24 -3.56 0.57
CA ALA A 185 20.06 -4.85 1.21
C ALA A 185 19.31 -5.83 0.32
N ASP A 186 19.87 -7.03 0.14
CA ASP A 186 19.20 -8.10 -0.59
C ASP A 186 18.17 -8.83 0.29
N ILE A 187 16.93 -8.88 -0.19
CA ILE A 187 15.79 -9.46 0.50
C ILE A 187 15.05 -10.38 -0.47
N ARG A 188 14.87 -11.64 -0.06
CA ARG A 188 14.07 -12.62 -0.78
C ARG A 188 12.71 -12.77 -0.12
N ILE A 189 11.64 -12.49 -0.85
CA ILE A 189 10.26 -12.44 -0.35
C ILE A 189 9.52 -13.68 -0.79
N GLY A 190 8.93 -14.43 0.16
CA GLY A 190 8.09 -15.61 -0.09
C GLY A 190 6.58 -15.33 -0.06
N SER A 191 6.16 -14.15 0.39
CA SER A 191 4.78 -13.65 0.26
C SER A 191 4.74 -12.13 0.41
N THR A 192 4.53 -11.58 1.62
CA THR A 192 4.22 -10.17 1.84
C THR A 192 5.03 -9.60 2.98
N ILE A 193 5.72 -8.49 2.71
CA ILE A 193 6.46 -7.73 3.73
C ILE A 193 6.00 -6.28 3.75
N ALA A 194 6.24 -5.61 4.87
CA ALA A 194 6.23 -4.15 4.99
C ALA A 194 7.65 -3.66 5.26
N LEU A 195 8.05 -2.61 4.54
CA LEU A 195 9.31 -1.91 4.69
C LEU A 195 9.05 -0.52 5.25
N ARG A 196 9.83 -0.14 6.27
CA ARG A 196 9.74 1.19 6.91
C ARG A 196 11.12 1.71 7.27
N SER A 197 11.30 3.02 7.20
CA SER A 197 12.45 3.72 7.78
C SER A 197 12.04 4.26 9.15
N VAL A 198 12.72 3.82 10.20
CA VAL A 198 12.48 4.27 11.57
C VAL A 198 13.68 5.04 12.10
N THR A 199 13.43 6.12 12.84
CA THR A 199 14.49 6.86 13.52
C THR A 199 14.76 6.18 14.87
N PRO A 200 15.97 5.61 15.10
CA PRO A 200 16.30 5.02 16.38
C PRO A 200 16.40 6.10 17.46
N THR A 201 16.05 5.75 18.70
CA THR A 201 16.35 6.60 19.85
C THR A 201 17.86 6.66 20.09
N ASP A 202 18.33 7.70 20.79
CA ASP A 202 19.76 7.82 21.16
C ASP A 202 20.27 6.59 21.92
N GLU A 203 19.41 5.96 22.73
CA GLU A 203 19.72 4.73 23.46
C GLU A 203 19.93 3.54 22.53
N ILE A 204 19.02 3.33 21.56
CA ILE A 204 19.14 2.26 20.56
C ILE A 204 20.37 2.51 19.69
N LYS A 205 20.58 3.75 19.25
CA LYS A 205 21.75 4.15 18.46
C LYS A 205 23.05 3.85 19.18
N ALA A 206 23.19 4.29 20.44
CA ALA A 206 24.38 4.03 21.23
C ALA A 206 24.63 2.53 21.46
N ARG A 207 23.56 1.75 21.71
CA ARG A 207 23.65 0.30 21.85
C ARG A 207 24.18 -0.35 20.57
N LEU A 208 23.60 -0.03 19.42
CA LEU A 208 24.01 -0.62 18.13
C LEU A 208 25.43 -0.21 17.73
N GLN A 209 25.81 1.04 17.98
CA GLN A 209 27.17 1.53 17.73
C GLN A 209 28.21 0.79 18.57
N ASP A 210 27.92 0.54 19.85
CA ASP A 210 28.81 -0.24 20.73
C ASP A 210 28.82 -1.73 20.36
N GLU A 211 27.65 -2.33 20.14
CA GLU A 211 27.49 -3.76 19.83
C GLU A 211 28.25 -4.17 18.56
N PHE A 212 28.23 -3.33 17.54
CA PHE A 212 28.88 -3.59 16.25
C PHE A 212 30.19 -2.80 16.04
N ALA A 213 30.66 -2.06 17.04
CA ALA A 213 31.87 -1.24 16.98
C ALA A 213 31.90 -0.31 15.74
N LEU A 214 30.79 0.37 15.47
CA LEU A 214 30.60 1.20 14.28
C LEU A 214 31.31 2.55 14.45
N GLU A 215 32.10 2.94 13.44
CA GLU A 215 32.73 4.26 13.38
C GLU A 215 31.78 5.32 12.82
N ASP A 216 30.92 4.91 11.89
CA ASP A 216 29.95 5.77 11.22
C ASP A 216 28.67 5.97 12.03
N GLU A 217 27.95 7.03 11.71
CA GLU A 217 26.72 7.42 12.37
C GLU A 217 25.51 6.66 11.81
N ILE A 218 24.74 6.03 12.69
CA ILE A 218 23.41 5.49 12.34
C ILE A 218 22.40 6.65 12.34
N VAL A 219 21.76 6.89 11.19
CA VAL A 219 20.72 7.94 11.06
C VAL A 219 19.32 7.37 11.14
N SER A 220 19.09 6.22 10.48
CA SER A 220 17.83 5.50 10.48
C SER A 220 18.08 4.00 10.50
N LEU A 221 17.03 3.24 10.82
CA LEU A 221 16.99 1.80 10.65
C LEU A 221 15.96 1.48 9.57
N MET A 222 16.32 0.60 8.64
CA MET A 222 15.35 -0.09 7.80
C MET A 222 14.73 -1.23 8.61
N GLU A 223 13.42 -1.17 8.81
CA GLU A 223 12.60 -2.23 9.37
C GLU A 223 12.04 -3.09 8.24
N VAL A 224 12.23 -4.40 8.34
CA VAL A 224 11.53 -5.41 7.52
C VAL A 224 10.58 -6.15 8.42
N THR A 225 9.29 -6.04 8.14
CA THR A 225 8.22 -6.75 8.85
C THR A 225 7.59 -7.76 7.90
N THR A 226 7.51 -9.03 8.31
CA THR A 226 6.83 -10.05 7.49
C THR A 226 5.37 -10.14 7.91
N LEU A 227 4.47 -9.74 7.01
CA LEU A 227 3.03 -9.74 7.26
C LEU A 227 2.37 -11.09 6.94
N ASP A 228 2.90 -11.80 5.94
CA ASP A 228 2.47 -13.14 5.58
C ASP A 228 3.66 -13.90 4.93
N GLY A 229 3.67 -15.23 5.08
CA GLY A 229 4.73 -16.11 4.58
C GLY A 229 6.07 -15.91 5.29
N GLU A 230 7.11 -15.59 4.52
CA GLU A 230 8.48 -15.39 5.03
C GLU A 230 9.23 -14.32 4.23
N ALA A 231 10.17 -13.65 4.89
CA ALA A 231 11.25 -12.91 4.26
C ALA A 231 12.59 -13.60 4.58
N ILE A 232 13.50 -13.60 3.63
CA ILE A 232 14.86 -14.13 3.79
C ILE A 232 15.83 -13.00 3.54
N LEU A 233 16.57 -12.62 4.57
CA LEU A 233 17.55 -11.53 4.56
C LEU A 233 18.94 -12.08 4.21
N ASN A 234 19.71 -11.36 3.41
CA ASN A 234 21.00 -11.82 2.85
C ASN A 234 20.90 -13.23 2.23
N PRO A 235 19.94 -13.47 1.31
CA PRO A 235 19.72 -14.79 0.74
C PRO A 235 20.99 -15.35 0.09
N ASP A 236 21.16 -16.67 0.18
CA ASP A 236 22.29 -17.41 -0.42
C ASP A 236 23.68 -17.01 0.13
N THR A 237 23.73 -16.35 1.28
CA THR A 237 24.95 -16.01 2.01
C THR A 237 25.09 -16.78 3.32
N PRO A 238 26.29 -16.86 3.92
CA PRO A 238 26.44 -17.40 5.28
C PRO A 238 25.71 -16.61 6.38
N GLN A 239 25.23 -15.39 6.07
CA GLN A 239 24.49 -14.51 6.97
C GLN A 239 22.99 -14.52 6.68
N GLU A 240 22.50 -15.55 5.98
CA GLU A 240 21.08 -15.73 5.67
C GLU A 240 20.25 -15.83 6.96
N GLN A 241 19.15 -15.06 7.01
CA GLN A 241 18.26 -15.02 8.17
C GLN A 241 16.79 -15.03 7.71
N HIS A 242 16.01 -15.96 8.23
CA HIS A 242 14.58 -16.08 7.92
C HIS A 242 13.75 -15.29 8.93
N VAL A 243 12.96 -14.35 8.46
CA VAL A 243 11.97 -13.61 9.24
C VAL A 243 10.59 -14.23 8.95
N PRO A 244 10.01 -15.00 9.89
CA PRO A 244 8.68 -15.57 9.70
C PRO A 244 7.60 -14.48 9.81
N ALA A 245 6.39 -14.79 9.34
CA ALA A 245 5.22 -13.93 9.52
C ALA A 245 5.02 -13.56 11.01
N GLY A 246 4.70 -12.29 11.28
CA GLY A 246 4.48 -11.77 12.63
C GLY A 246 5.77 -11.38 13.34
N SER A 247 6.87 -11.35 12.60
CA SER A 247 8.17 -10.92 13.11
C SER A 247 8.79 -9.83 12.25
N ARG A 248 9.76 -9.13 12.84
CA ARG A 248 10.51 -8.05 12.21
C ARG A 248 12.01 -8.15 12.48
N ALA A 249 12.79 -7.47 11.65
CA ALA A 249 14.22 -7.27 11.85
C ALA A 249 14.66 -5.90 11.33
N TYR A 250 15.80 -5.41 11.83
CA TYR A 250 16.30 -4.08 11.52
C TYR A 250 17.68 -4.12 10.85
N ARG A 251 17.95 -3.14 9.98
CA ARG A 251 19.26 -2.89 9.38
C ARG A 251 19.65 -1.43 9.53
N CYS A 252 20.86 -1.17 9.98
CA CYS A 252 21.36 0.21 10.06
C CYS A 252 21.47 0.82 8.66
N LEU A 253 21.04 2.07 8.54
CA LEU A 253 21.25 2.88 7.35
C LEU A 253 22.25 4.01 7.59
N THR A 254 23.01 4.33 6.56
CA THR A 254 23.97 5.43 6.47
C THR A 254 23.29 6.79 6.54
N THR A 255 24.07 7.87 6.67
CA THR A 255 23.59 9.22 6.36
C THR A 255 23.14 9.32 4.91
N PRO A 256 22.12 10.14 4.58
CA PRO A 256 21.70 10.33 3.19
C PRO A 256 22.85 10.82 2.30
N ASP A 257 22.96 10.27 1.11
CA ASP A 257 23.89 10.66 0.04
C ASP A 257 23.14 10.75 -1.30
N ASP A 258 23.79 11.27 -2.34
CA ASP A 258 23.23 11.41 -3.69
C ASP A 258 23.64 10.18 -4.53
N LEU A 259 22.84 9.11 -4.42
CA LEU A 259 23.12 7.80 -5.03
C LEU A 259 22.06 7.38 -6.05
N GLY A 260 20.90 8.03 -6.03
CA GLY A 260 19.78 7.86 -6.91
C GLY A 260 19.94 8.55 -8.26
N MET A 261 18.83 8.70 -8.97
CA MET A 261 18.73 9.32 -10.28
C MET A 261 18.13 10.72 -10.24
N ASP A 262 17.54 11.14 -9.12
CA ASP A 262 16.93 12.45 -8.93
C ASP A 262 17.97 13.57 -8.69
N GLY A 263 19.21 13.20 -8.36
CA GLY A 263 20.32 14.12 -8.10
C GLY A 263 20.21 14.84 -6.75
N ALA A 264 19.49 14.26 -5.79
CA ALA A 264 19.34 14.77 -4.44
C ALA A 264 20.08 13.87 -3.44
N ALA A 265 20.59 14.47 -2.36
CA ALA A 265 21.27 13.75 -1.28
C ALA A 265 20.26 13.22 -0.24
N ASN A 266 19.35 12.35 -0.68
CA ASN A 266 18.26 11.76 0.08
C ASN A 266 18.37 10.24 0.22
N ASP A 267 19.34 9.58 -0.41
CA ASP A 267 19.43 8.12 -0.41
C ASP A 267 20.16 7.58 0.80
N ASN A 268 19.47 6.78 1.60
CA ASN A 268 20.06 6.03 2.69
C ASN A 268 20.42 4.62 2.21
N THR A 269 21.63 4.14 2.48
CA THR A 269 22.05 2.77 2.15
C THR A 269 22.37 1.96 3.40
N VAL A 270 22.44 0.65 3.29
CA VAL A 270 22.90 -0.19 4.39
C VAL A 270 24.29 0.22 4.87
N LEU A 271 24.42 0.40 6.18
CA LEU A 271 25.70 0.70 6.79
C LEU A 271 26.56 -0.57 6.88
N GLU A 272 27.76 -0.52 6.30
CA GLU A 272 28.73 -1.61 6.41
C GLU A 272 29.11 -1.85 7.88
N GLY A 273 29.30 -3.12 8.26
CA GLY A 273 29.63 -3.50 9.64
C GLY A 273 28.44 -3.61 10.60
N CYS A 274 27.26 -3.08 10.24
CA CYS A 274 26.03 -3.32 10.99
C CYS A 274 25.20 -4.43 10.31
N PRO A 275 25.19 -5.68 10.80
CA PRO A 275 24.37 -6.75 10.23
C PRO A 275 22.88 -6.52 10.51
N TRP A 276 22.02 -7.40 9.99
CA TRP A 276 20.63 -7.46 10.44
C TRP A 276 20.59 -7.80 11.93
N THR A 277 19.67 -7.18 12.67
CA THR A 277 19.45 -7.48 14.07
C THR A 277 18.86 -8.88 14.25
N ALA A 278 18.84 -9.36 15.50
CA ALA A 278 18.00 -10.51 15.85
C ALA A 278 16.53 -10.26 15.42
N ILE A 279 15.84 -11.35 15.07
CA ILE A 279 14.40 -11.31 14.79
C ILE A 279 13.65 -10.99 16.09
N GLU A 280 12.71 -10.08 16.01
CA GLU A 280 11.78 -9.72 17.07
C GLU A 280 10.36 -10.13 16.66
N GLU A 281 9.66 -10.81 17.56
CA GLU A 281 8.21 -11.06 17.40
C GLU A 281 7.45 -9.76 17.64
N MET A 282 6.40 -9.55 16.85
CA MET A 282 5.53 -8.37 16.98
C MET A 282 4.39 -8.63 17.95
N GLU A 283 3.97 -7.58 18.65
CA GLU A 283 2.74 -7.65 19.42
C GLU A 283 1.52 -7.62 18.48
N ASN A 284 0.42 -8.26 18.89
CA ASN A 284 -0.85 -8.22 18.15
C ASN A 284 -1.35 -6.80 17.87
N SER A 285 -1.04 -5.84 18.75
CA SER A 285 -1.37 -4.42 18.58
C SER A 285 -0.59 -3.78 17.42
N GLU A 286 0.63 -4.21 17.17
CA GLU A 286 1.48 -3.76 16.06
C GLU A 286 1.02 -4.41 14.74
N ILE A 287 0.64 -5.69 14.78
CA ILE A 287 0.07 -6.40 13.62
C ILE A 287 -1.25 -5.75 13.18
N ALA A 288 -2.09 -5.33 14.13
CA ALA A 288 -3.38 -4.67 13.85
C ALA A 288 -3.28 -3.35 13.06
N ALA A 289 -2.10 -2.73 13.00
CA ALA A 289 -1.89 -1.58 12.12
C ALA A 289 -2.06 -1.93 10.63
N PHE A 290 -1.98 -3.21 10.28
CA PHE A 290 -2.04 -3.72 8.90
C PHE A 290 -3.36 -4.42 8.54
N ASP A 291 -4.36 -4.45 9.44
CA ASP A 291 -5.64 -5.15 9.23
C ASP A 291 -6.33 -4.82 7.91
N LEU A 292 -6.24 -3.56 7.50
CA LEU A 292 -6.92 -3.07 6.30
C LEU A 292 -6.27 -3.58 5.00
N LEU A 293 -5.11 -4.25 5.08
CA LEU A 293 -4.44 -4.88 3.94
C LEU A 293 -4.98 -6.26 3.58
N GLU A 294 -5.69 -6.97 4.47
CA GLU A 294 -6.21 -8.32 4.19
C GLU A 294 -7.14 -8.34 2.96
N ASP A 295 -7.92 -7.28 2.77
CA ASP A 295 -8.91 -7.14 1.69
C ASP A 295 -8.50 -6.13 0.59
N THR A 296 -7.21 -5.78 0.50
CA THR A 296 -6.71 -4.73 -0.42
C THR A 296 -6.26 -5.29 -1.77
N LEU A 297 -6.04 -4.41 -2.77
CA LEU A 297 -5.52 -4.72 -4.11
C LEU A 297 -4.06 -5.22 -4.06
N LEU A 298 -3.92 -6.45 -3.61
CA LEU A 298 -2.72 -7.28 -3.62
C LEU A 298 -2.89 -8.38 -4.70
N ASN A 299 -1.83 -9.13 -5.01
CA ASN A 299 -1.94 -10.30 -5.90
C ASN A 299 -2.93 -11.33 -5.35
N TYR A 300 -3.02 -11.43 -4.02
CA TYR A 300 -3.97 -12.25 -3.29
C TYR A 300 -4.17 -11.71 -1.86
N PRO A 301 -5.32 -12.01 -1.21
CA PRO A 301 -5.55 -11.71 0.20
C PRO A 301 -4.47 -12.34 1.08
N ILE A 302 -4.04 -11.62 2.10
CA ILE A 302 -3.10 -12.09 3.12
C ILE A 302 -3.86 -12.47 4.38
N GLU A 303 -3.28 -13.37 5.18
CA GLU A 303 -3.79 -13.71 6.52
C GLU A 303 -2.77 -13.18 7.53
N LEU A 304 -3.16 -12.20 8.35
CA LEU A 304 -2.25 -11.67 9.36
C LEU A 304 -2.06 -12.66 10.52
N PRO A 305 -0.82 -12.84 11.02
CA PRO A 305 -0.48 -13.86 12.01
C PRO A 305 -0.83 -13.37 13.41
N TYR A 306 -2.12 -13.30 13.71
CA TYR A 306 -2.58 -13.04 15.07
C TYR A 306 -2.25 -14.21 15.98
N GLU A 307 -1.48 -13.94 17.03
CA GLU A 307 -1.41 -14.87 18.15
C GLU A 307 -2.74 -14.80 18.90
N PHE A 308 -3.63 -15.72 18.60
CA PHE A 308 -4.75 -15.99 19.50
C PHE A 308 -4.16 -16.50 20.79
N ASP A 309 -4.16 -15.67 21.83
CA ASP A 309 -3.83 -16.05 23.20
C ASP A 309 -4.94 -16.97 23.72
N ALA A 310 -5.01 -18.17 23.14
CA ALA A 310 -6.00 -19.19 23.40
C ALA A 310 -5.55 -20.04 24.57
N THR A 311 -5.27 -19.38 25.70
CA THR A 311 -5.43 -20.02 26.99
C THR A 311 -6.60 -19.31 27.67
N PRO A 312 -7.84 -19.85 27.65
CA PRO A 312 -8.79 -19.42 28.65
C PRO A 312 -8.08 -19.62 29.99
N THR A 313 -7.78 -18.53 30.69
CA THR A 313 -7.36 -18.61 32.09
C THR A 313 -8.42 -19.46 32.75
N GLU A 314 -8.09 -20.72 33.05
CA GLU A 314 -8.95 -21.60 33.81
C GLU A 314 -9.15 -20.84 35.10
N THR A 315 -10.30 -20.18 35.22
CA THR A 315 -10.69 -19.52 36.46
C THR A 315 -10.81 -20.67 37.43
N VAL A 316 -9.75 -20.88 38.22
CA VAL A 316 -9.74 -21.87 39.28
C VAL A 316 -10.94 -21.53 40.15
N ALA A 317 -12.01 -22.31 39.98
CA ALA A 317 -13.17 -22.20 40.82
C ALA A 317 -12.66 -22.37 42.26
N PRO A 318 -12.92 -21.42 43.17
CA PRO A 318 -12.45 -21.56 44.53
C PRO A 318 -12.95 -22.89 45.07
N GLU A 319 -12.02 -23.72 45.55
CA GLU A 319 -12.30 -25.03 46.12
C GLU A 319 -13.39 -24.86 47.19
N ALA A 320 -14.61 -25.31 46.87
CA ALA A 320 -15.73 -25.23 47.78
C ALA A 320 -15.40 -26.11 48.99
N THR A 321 -15.16 -25.48 50.14
CA THR A 321 -15.02 -26.19 51.40
C THR A 321 -16.31 -26.99 51.65
N PRO A 322 -16.23 -28.29 51.97
CA PRO A 322 -17.42 -29.09 52.21
C PRO A 322 -18.10 -28.63 53.51
N VAL A 323 -19.13 -27.81 53.38
CA VAL A 323 -20.05 -27.50 54.48
C VAL A 323 -21.09 -28.61 54.56
N SER A 324 -21.12 -29.31 55.71
CA SER A 324 -22.15 -30.30 56.03
C SER A 324 -23.54 -29.67 55.94
N PRO A 325 -24.50 -30.31 55.24
CA PRO A 325 -25.84 -29.76 55.12
C PRO A 325 -26.60 -29.91 56.44
N THR A 326 -26.88 -28.79 57.11
CA THR A 326 -27.92 -28.72 58.14
C THR A 326 -29.28 -28.59 57.47
N TRP A 327 -30.13 -29.60 57.68
CA TRP A 327 -31.48 -29.64 57.14
C TRP A 327 -32.35 -28.56 57.81
N GLN A 328 -32.80 -27.56 57.05
CA GLN A 328 -33.87 -26.65 57.46
C GLN A 328 -35.18 -27.05 56.77
N PRO A 329 -36.31 -27.08 57.49
CA PRO A 329 -37.62 -27.33 56.88
C PRO A 329 -38.03 -26.17 55.95
N PRO A 330 -38.83 -26.45 54.90
CA PRO A 330 -39.19 -25.45 53.89
C PRO A 330 -40.10 -24.38 54.49
N THR A 331 -39.66 -23.12 54.37
CA THR A 331 -40.52 -21.94 54.57
C THR A 331 -41.30 -21.70 53.28
N GLU A 332 -42.64 -21.75 53.35
CA GLU A 332 -43.51 -21.38 52.24
C GLU A 332 -43.23 -19.94 51.80
N THR A 333 -42.62 -19.80 50.62
CA THR A 333 -42.41 -18.51 49.97
C THR A 333 -43.55 -18.32 48.95
N PRO A 334 -44.25 -17.17 48.94
CA PRO A 334 -45.38 -16.96 48.03
C PRO A 334 -44.91 -16.98 46.57
N THR A 335 -45.63 -17.75 45.76
CA THR A 335 -45.47 -17.85 44.30
C THR A 335 -45.64 -16.47 43.65
N PRO A 336 -44.69 -15.99 42.82
CA PRO A 336 -44.91 -14.77 42.06
C PRO A 336 -45.94 -15.01 40.95
N THR A 337 -47.09 -14.31 41.04
CA THR A 337 -48.05 -14.19 39.95
C THR A 337 -47.43 -13.32 38.85
N PHE A 338 -46.99 -13.94 37.76
CA PHE A 338 -46.60 -13.23 36.55
C PHE A 338 -47.84 -12.60 35.91
N THR A 339 -47.92 -11.26 35.96
CA THR A 339 -48.91 -10.50 35.19
C THR A 339 -48.26 -10.14 33.86
N PHE A 340 -48.71 -10.75 32.77
CA PHE A 340 -48.29 -10.38 31.42
C PHE A 340 -49.03 -9.12 30.99
N THR A 341 -48.34 -7.99 30.94
CA THR A 341 -48.84 -6.79 30.25
C THR A 341 -48.46 -6.91 28.78
N THR A 342 -49.44 -7.17 27.92
CA THR A 342 -49.25 -7.17 26.47
C THR A 342 -49.19 -5.73 25.96
N THR A 343 -47.99 -5.21 25.73
CA THR A 343 -47.81 -3.98 24.95
C THR A 343 -47.77 -4.36 23.48
N PHE A 344 -48.86 -4.10 22.74
CA PHE A 344 -48.87 -4.17 21.28
C PHE A 344 -48.11 -2.98 20.72
N THR A 345 -46.90 -3.21 20.20
CA THR A 345 -46.22 -2.26 19.31
C THR A 345 -46.81 -2.45 17.91
N PRO A 346 -47.47 -1.44 17.29
CA PRO A 346 -47.94 -1.58 15.93
C PRO A 346 -46.74 -1.63 14.97
N LEU A 347 -46.69 -2.68 14.15
CA LEU A 347 -45.78 -2.82 13.03
C LEU A 347 -46.05 -1.69 12.02
N PRO A 348 -45.03 -0.98 11.49
CA PRO A 348 -45.28 0.02 10.45
C PRO A 348 -45.82 -0.67 9.19
N THR A 349 -47.05 -0.29 8.81
CA THR A 349 -47.67 -0.66 7.55
C THR A 349 -46.85 -0.09 6.41
N SER A 350 -46.08 -0.94 5.73
CA SER A 350 -45.55 -0.66 4.40
C SER A 350 -46.72 -0.31 3.48
N THR A 351 -46.81 0.97 3.12
CA THR A 351 -47.75 1.44 2.11
C THR A 351 -47.05 1.27 0.77
N LEU A 352 -47.44 0.25 0.00
CA LEU A 352 -46.98 0.08 -1.37
C LEU A 352 -47.51 1.25 -2.21
N THR A 353 -46.64 2.21 -2.50
CA THR A 353 -46.86 3.19 -3.57
C THR A 353 -46.76 2.44 -4.91
N PRO A 354 -47.78 2.46 -5.77
CA PRO A 354 -47.64 1.90 -7.11
C PRO A 354 -46.72 2.82 -7.92
N SER A 355 -45.49 2.37 -8.16
CA SER A 355 -44.63 2.97 -9.17
C SER A 355 -45.10 2.47 -10.53
N HIS A 356 -45.80 3.32 -11.28
CA HIS A 356 -46.13 3.06 -12.68
C HIS A 356 -44.85 3.17 -13.51
N THR A 357 -44.15 2.05 -13.71
CA THR A 357 -43.13 1.96 -14.76
C THR A 357 -43.84 1.82 -16.10
N PHE A 358 -43.93 2.93 -16.83
CA PHE A 358 -44.27 2.91 -18.25
C PHE A 358 -43.13 2.24 -19.01
N THR A 359 -43.35 1.02 -19.50
CA THR A 359 -42.53 0.42 -20.55
C THR A 359 -42.93 1.06 -21.88
N PRO A 360 -42.08 1.84 -22.56
CA PRO A 360 -42.38 2.20 -23.93
C PRO A 360 -42.26 0.94 -24.80
N LEU A 361 -43.38 0.55 -25.39
CA LEU A 361 -43.45 -0.38 -26.52
C LEU A 361 -42.66 0.25 -27.70
N PRO A 362 -41.87 -0.50 -28.47
CA PRO A 362 -41.19 0.06 -29.62
C PRO A 362 -42.24 0.48 -30.67
N THR A 363 -42.33 1.78 -30.92
CA THR A 363 -43.14 2.35 -31.98
C THR A 363 -42.54 1.98 -33.32
N ASP A 364 -43.25 1.11 -34.02
CA ASP A 364 -43.14 0.87 -35.45
C ASP A 364 -43.28 2.20 -36.19
N THR A 365 -42.19 2.70 -36.78
CA THR A 365 -42.21 3.91 -37.62
C THR A 365 -41.46 3.65 -38.92
N LEU A 366 -42.26 3.22 -39.90
CA LEU A 366 -42.24 3.52 -41.33
C LEU A 366 -40.95 4.10 -41.94
N MET A 367 -40.46 3.35 -42.93
CA MET A 367 -39.43 3.73 -43.90
C MET A 367 -39.69 5.10 -44.54
N PRO A 368 -38.65 5.91 -44.75
CA PRO A 368 -38.54 6.79 -45.90
C PRO A 368 -37.77 6.09 -47.02
N SER A 369 -38.48 5.88 -48.13
CA SER A 369 -37.95 5.68 -49.47
C SER A 369 -36.99 6.82 -49.87
N HIS A 370 -36.10 6.53 -50.81
CA HIS A 370 -35.25 7.43 -51.61
C HIS A 370 -33.79 7.61 -51.15
N THR A 371 -32.94 6.68 -51.58
CA THR A 371 -31.53 6.95 -51.88
C THR A 371 -31.30 6.79 -53.38
N PRO A 372 -30.72 7.79 -54.08
CA PRO A 372 -30.43 7.71 -55.51
C PRO A 372 -29.16 6.90 -55.78
N LEU A 373 -29.18 6.21 -56.91
CA LEU A 373 -28.09 5.44 -57.51
C LEU A 373 -26.91 6.34 -57.90
N PRO A 374 -25.65 5.93 -57.64
CA PRO A 374 -24.55 6.27 -58.52
C PRO A 374 -24.12 5.05 -59.35
N THR A 375 -24.18 5.29 -60.66
CA THR A 375 -23.82 4.43 -61.78
C THR A 375 -22.30 4.31 -61.94
N ASN A 376 -21.87 3.15 -62.46
CA ASN A 376 -20.61 2.87 -63.17
C ASN A 376 -19.36 2.53 -62.34
N THR A 377 -19.21 1.22 -62.12
CA THR A 377 -17.94 0.51 -61.98
C THR A 377 -17.14 0.50 -63.29
N PRO A 378 -15.86 0.88 -63.30
CA PRO A 378 -14.89 0.39 -64.26
C PRO A 378 -14.03 -0.74 -63.65
N LEU A 379 -13.87 -1.77 -64.47
CA LEU A 379 -13.04 -2.97 -64.36
C LEU A 379 -11.57 -2.67 -64.02
N PRO A 380 -10.89 -3.43 -63.14
CA PRO A 380 -9.44 -3.43 -63.09
C PRO A 380 -8.87 -4.46 -64.09
N THR A 381 -8.09 -3.93 -65.03
CA THR A 381 -7.26 -4.64 -66.00
C THR A 381 -6.16 -5.44 -65.31
N GLU A 382 -6.08 -6.75 -65.58
CA GLU A 382 -4.89 -7.57 -65.34
C GLU A 382 -3.68 -6.95 -66.05
N THR A 383 -2.58 -6.72 -65.32
CA THR A 383 -1.27 -6.46 -65.93
C THR A 383 -0.23 -7.36 -65.26
N LEU A 384 0.40 -8.20 -66.08
CA LEU A 384 1.48 -9.14 -65.74
C LEU A 384 2.73 -8.44 -65.17
N PRO A 385 3.53 -9.10 -64.32
CA PRO A 385 4.84 -8.60 -63.92
C PRO A 385 5.92 -8.85 -65.00
N PRO A 386 6.85 -7.91 -65.27
CA PRO A 386 8.05 -8.17 -66.06
C PRO A 386 9.17 -8.84 -65.23
N PRO A 387 10.18 -9.46 -65.89
CA PRO A 387 11.13 -10.37 -65.26
C PRO A 387 12.36 -9.69 -64.64
N THR A 388 12.91 -10.41 -63.65
CA THR A 388 14.30 -10.53 -63.15
C THR A 388 15.39 -9.65 -63.78
N GLU A 389 16.17 -8.95 -62.93
CA GLU A 389 17.64 -8.96 -63.00
C GLU A 389 18.28 -8.88 -61.60
N THR A 390 19.19 -9.82 -61.35
CA THR A 390 20.05 -9.97 -60.18
C THR A 390 21.41 -9.34 -60.50
N PRO A 391 22.00 -8.49 -59.64
CA PRO A 391 23.44 -8.26 -59.66
C PRO A 391 24.12 -9.04 -58.53
N LEU A 392 25.02 -9.93 -58.95
CA LEU A 392 26.07 -10.53 -58.12
C LEU A 392 26.94 -9.43 -57.50
N TYR A 393 27.08 -9.42 -56.17
CA TYR A 393 28.17 -8.73 -55.50
C TYR A 393 29.08 -9.76 -54.83
N SER A 394 30.34 -9.77 -55.27
CA SER A 394 31.43 -10.60 -54.76
C SER A 394 32.07 -9.90 -53.56
N PRO A 395 32.45 -10.61 -52.49
CA PRO A 395 33.25 -10.02 -51.42
C PRO A 395 34.72 -9.91 -51.85
N GLU A 396 35.27 -8.70 -51.76
CA GLU A 396 36.70 -8.44 -51.94
C GLU A 396 37.42 -8.60 -50.59
N THR A 397 38.44 -9.46 -50.61
CA THR A 397 39.32 -9.81 -49.51
C THR A 397 40.18 -8.61 -49.11
N ILE A 398 40.08 -8.16 -47.86
CA ILE A 398 41.04 -7.22 -47.27
C ILE A 398 42.14 -8.03 -46.58
N GLU A 399 43.34 -7.95 -47.13
CA GLU A 399 44.61 -8.47 -46.58
C GLU A 399 45.17 -7.47 -45.54
N PRO A 400 45.77 -7.92 -44.42
CA PRO A 400 46.29 -7.02 -43.40
C PRO A 400 47.70 -6.51 -43.73
N THR A 401 47.90 -5.19 -43.73
CA THR A 401 49.22 -4.56 -43.76
C THR A 401 49.86 -4.55 -42.36
N GLU A 402 51.04 -5.17 -42.30
CA GLU A 402 52.00 -5.22 -41.19
C GLU A 402 52.57 -3.81 -40.84
N PRO A 403 52.94 -3.54 -39.57
CA PRO A 403 53.43 -2.22 -39.16
C PRO A 403 54.92 -2.01 -39.47
N THR A 404 55.23 -0.84 -40.04
CA THR A 404 56.63 -0.38 -40.22
C THR A 404 57.17 0.16 -38.89
N ILE A 405 58.16 -0.52 -38.34
CA ILE A 405 59.08 -0.01 -37.32
C ILE A 405 60.00 1.05 -37.97
N ARG A 406 60.12 2.23 -37.37
CA ARG A 406 61.31 3.09 -37.49
C ARG A 406 61.74 3.61 -36.12
N HIS A 407 63.07 3.64 -36.02
CA HIS A 407 63.95 3.94 -34.88
C HIS A 407 63.69 5.24 -34.14
#